data_AF-A0A3M1UB91-F1
#
_entry.id   AF-A0A3M1UB91-F1
#
_cell.length_a   1.000
_cell.length_b   1.000
_cell.length_c   1.000
_cell.angle_alpha   90.00
_cell.angle_beta   90.00
_cell.angle_gamma   90.00
#
_symmetry.space_group_name_H-M   'P 1'
#
loop_
_entity.id
_entity.type
_entity.pdbx_description
1 polymer ?
#
loop_
_entity_poly.entity_id
_entity_poly.type
_entity_poly.pdbx_seq_one_letter_code
_entity_poly.pdbx_strand_id
1 'polypeptide(L)'
;MTVLIPILALIVGGLIAFFFPQLVSWIQPVYVGVAAVVGLDAVLGGARAAAENRFRVDIFITGFITNIFLATGLVFLGARLGVDLYLAAVIALGGRMFLNASVLRRILLTKWADAREQRRAEQGSTQ
;
A
#
# COMPACT_ATOMS: atom_id res chain seq x y z
N MET A 1 14.77 2.82 -9.46
CA MET A 1 14.82 3.70 -8.27
C MET A 1 13.45 4.14 -7.75
N THR A 2 12.33 3.94 -8.48
CA THR A 2 11.01 4.49 -8.13
C THR A 2 10.29 3.82 -6.95
N VAL A 3 10.58 2.55 -6.65
CA VAL A 3 9.94 1.81 -5.53
C VAL A 3 10.38 2.33 -4.16
N LEU A 4 11.51 3.02 -4.07
CA LEU A 4 12.05 3.53 -2.81
C LEU A 4 11.19 4.65 -2.22
N ILE A 5 10.56 5.47 -3.08
CA ILE A 5 9.76 6.62 -2.68
C ILE A 5 8.53 6.22 -1.83
N PRO A 6 7.65 5.29 -2.25
CA PRO A 6 6.50 4.90 -1.45
C PRO A 6 6.89 4.15 -0.16
N ILE A 7 7.99 3.40 -0.17
CA ILE A 7 8.52 2.73 1.03
C ILE A 7 9.03 3.76 2.03
N LEU A 8 9.79 4.75 1.57
CA LEU A 8 10.32 5.81 2.43
C LEU A 8 9.18 6.66 3.00
N ALA A 9 8.16 6.99 2.21
CA ALA A 9 6.98 7.71 2.67
C ALA A 9 6.22 6.94 3.77
N LEU A 10 6.11 5.62 3.65
CA LEU A 10 5.50 4.77 4.68
C LEU A 10 6.31 4.78 5.98
N ILE A 11 7.64 4.65 5.88
CA ILE A 11 8.54 4.66 7.05
C ILE A 11 8.46 6.02 7.76
N VAL A 12 8.56 7.12 7.01
CA VAL A 12 8.49 8.48 7.57
C VAL A 12 7.13 8.73 8.20
N GLY A 13 6.03 8.38 7.53
CA GLY A 13 4.68 8.51 8.08
C GLY A 13 4.48 7.69 9.37
N GLY A 14 4.97 6.45 9.39
CA GLY A 14 4.93 5.59 10.57
C GLY A 14 5.76 6.12 11.73
N LEU A 15 6.96 6.64 11.46
CA LEU A 15 7.82 7.26 12.49
C LEU A 15 7.16 8.51 13.06
N ILE A 16 6.57 9.38 12.24
CA ILE A 16 5.85 10.56 12.70
C ILE A 16 4.68 10.13 13.61
N ALA A 17 3.88 9.15 13.20
CA ALA A 17 2.78 8.65 14.02
C ALA A 17 3.26 8.05 15.36
N PHE A 18 4.40 7.37 15.37
CA PHE A 18 4.98 6.76 16.56
C PHE A 18 5.54 7.80 17.55
N PHE A 19 6.28 8.80 17.06
CA PHE A 19 6.89 9.83 17.91
C PHE A 19 5.90 10.92 18.37
N PHE A 20 4.78 11.09 17.65
CA PHE A 20 3.76 12.08 17.98
C PHE A 20 2.39 11.44 18.26
N PRO A 21 2.26 10.58 19.29
CA PRO A 21 1.00 9.91 19.63
C PRO A 21 -0.11 10.91 20.01
N GLN A 22 0.27 12.13 20.42
CA GLN A 22 -0.66 13.19 20.79
C GLN A 22 -1.46 13.72 19.59
N LEU A 23 -0.94 13.59 18.36
CA LEU A 23 -1.68 13.89 17.13
C LEU A 23 -2.85 12.92 16.94
N VAL A 24 -2.71 11.69 17.43
CA VAL A 24 -3.69 10.61 17.28
C VAL A 24 -4.72 10.62 18.41
N SER A 25 -4.39 11.16 19.57
CA SER A 25 -5.26 11.13 20.77
C SER A 25 -6.65 11.74 20.59
N TRP A 26 -6.82 12.66 19.64
CA TRP A 26 -8.10 13.32 19.35
C TRP A 26 -8.96 12.55 18.33
N ILE A 27 -8.40 11.55 17.67
CA ILE A 27 -9.02 10.77 16.60
C ILE A 27 -9.43 9.41 17.17
N GLN A 28 -10.67 8.97 16.90
CA GLN A 28 -11.09 7.64 17.33
C GLN A 28 -10.21 6.56 16.68
N PRO A 29 -9.75 5.54 17.43
CA PRO A 29 -8.80 4.53 16.94
C PRO A 29 -9.27 3.81 15.67
N VAL A 30 -10.59 3.65 15.51
CA VAL A 30 -11.21 3.02 14.35
C VAL A 30 -10.87 3.73 13.03
N TYR A 31 -10.85 5.07 13.01
CA TYR A 31 -10.51 5.84 11.81
C TYR A 31 -9.02 5.75 11.48
N VAL A 32 -8.17 5.71 12.51
CA VAL A 32 -6.72 5.55 12.37
C VAL A 32 -6.40 4.16 11.80
N GLY A 33 -7.06 3.12 12.31
CA GLY A 33 -6.92 1.76 11.81
C GLY A 33 -7.30 1.64 10.33
N VAL A 34 -8.45 2.19 9.93
CA VAL A 34 -8.86 2.18 8.51
C VAL A 34 -7.92 2.99 7.63
N ALA A 35 -7.52 4.19 8.06
CA ALA A 35 -6.57 5.00 7.32
C ALA A 35 -5.22 4.29 7.14
N ALA A 36 -4.75 3.55 8.15
CA ALA A 36 -3.53 2.75 8.06
C ALA A 36 -3.66 1.62 7.03
N VAL A 37 -4.77 0.87 7.02
CA VAL A 37 -5.03 -0.18 6.02
C VAL A 37 -5.05 0.40 4.61
N VAL A 38 -5.73 1.52 4.42
CA VAL A 38 -5.84 2.20 3.12
C VAL A 38 -4.49 2.73 2.66
N GLY A 39 -3.73 3.33 3.58
CA GLY A 39 -2.41 3.86 3.30
C GLY A 39 -1.45 2.74 2.87
N LEU A 40 -1.51 1.60 3.55
CA LEU A 40 -0.73 0.42 3.19
C LEU A 40 -1.14 -0.16 1.83
N ASP A 41 -2.44 -0.26 1.54
CA ASP A 41 -2.93 -0.66 0.21
C ASP A 41 -2.38 0.24 -0.90
N ALA A 42 -2.44 1.55 -0.71
CA ALA A 42 -1.94 2.50 -1.70
C ALA A 42 -0.42 2.38 -1.91
N VAL A 43 0.37 2.20 -0.83
CA VAL A 43 1.83 1.98 -0.91
C VAL A 43 2.14 0.69 -1.69
N LEU A 44 1.42 -0.39 -1.42
CA LEU A 44 1.58 -1.66 -2.15
C LEU A 44 1.15 -1.53 -3.61
N GLY A 45 0.05 -0.83 -3.89
CA GLY A 45 -0.42 -0.53 -5.24
C GLY A 45 0.59 0.33 -6.02
N GLY A 46 1.19 1.33 -5.38
CA GLY A 46 2.27 2.15 -5.96
C GLY A 46 3.53 1.34 -6.23
N ALA A 47 3.95 0.49 -5.29
CA ALA A 47 5.09 -0.41 -5.46
C ALA A 47 4.86 -1.42 -6.61
N ARG A 48 3.65 -1.97 -6.73
CA ARG A 48 3.23 -2.80 -7.87
C ARG A 48 3.32 -2.04 -9.18
N ALA A 49 2.72 -0.85 -9.27
CA ALA A 49 2.77 -0.04 -10.48
C ALA A 49 4.21 0.31 -10.89
N ALA A 50 5.09 0.57 -9.91
CA ALA A 50 6.51 0.79 -10.14
C ALA A 50 7.23 -0.48 -10.63
N ALA A 51 6.92 -1.65 -10.06
CA ALA A 51 7.47 -2.93 -10.54
C ALA A 51 7.02 -3.27 -11.97
N GLU A 52 5.82 -2.84 -12.37
CA GLU A 52 5.27 -2.96 -13.73
C GLU A 52 5.74 -1.85 -14.69
N ASN A 53 6.60 -0.92 -14.28
CA ASN A 53 7.01 0.28 -15.06
C ASN A 53 5.82 1.17 -15.52
N ARG A 54 4.73 1.19 -14.75
CA ARG A 54 3.52 1.98 -15.01
C ARG A 54 3.20 2.99 -13.89
N PHE A 55 4.20 3.31 -13.06
CA PHE A 55 4.00 4.22 -11.95
C PHE A 55 3.80 5.66 -12.43
N ARG A 56 2.71 6.27 -11.95
CA ARG A 56 2.32 7.64 -12.21
C ARG A 56 2.00 8.33 -10.89
N VAL A 57 2.80 9.35 -10.56
CA VAL A 57 2.73 10.05 -9.26
C VAL A 57 1.37 10.70 -9.06
N ASP A 58 0.83 11.32 -10.10
CA ASP A 58 -0.48 11.96 -10.11
C ASP A 58 -1.58 10.97 -9.74
N ILE A 59 -1.63 9.81 -10.41
CA ILE A 59 -2.62 8.76 -10.14
C ILE A 59 -2.45 8.20 -8.72
N PHE A 60 -1.22 8.01 -8.26
CA PHE A 60 -0.92 7.53 -6.91
C PHE A 60 -1.44 8.49 -5.84
N ILE A 61 -1.10 9.79 -5.94
CA ILE A 61 -1.51 10.79 -4.95
C ILE A 61 -3.03 10.95 -4.93
N THR A 62 -3.66 11.07 -6.10
CA THR A 62 -5.12 11.19 -6.18
C THR A 62 -5.80 9.95 -5.63
N GLY A 63 -5.28 8.76 -5.94
CA GLY A 63 -5.80 7.48 -5.43
C GLY A 63 -5.64 7.34 -3.92
N PHE A 64 -4.47 7.68 -3.38
CA PHE A 64 -4.18 7.64 -1.94
C PHE A 64 -5.16 8.51 -1.16
N ILE A 65 -5.27 9.79 -1.53
CA ILE A 65 -6.13 10.76 -0.84
C ILE A 65 -7.59 10.34 -0.98
N THR A 66 -8.05 10.04 -2.19
CA THR A 66 -9.45 9.67 -2.45
C THR A 66 -9.84 8.40 -1.71
N ASN A 67 -8.98 7.36 -1.70
CA ASN A 67 -9.27 6.13 -0.99
C ASN A 67 -9.36 6.35 0.52
N ILE A 68 -8.49 7.18 1.11
CA ILE A 68 -8.55 7.49 2.55
C ILE A 68 -9.87 8.18 2.88
N PHE A 69 -10.25 9.21 2.11
CA PHE A 69 -11.52 9.92 2.30
C PHE A 69 -12.73 8.99 2.13
N LEU A 70 -12.73 8.13 1.10
CA LEU A 70 -13.82 7.18 0.89
C LEU A 70 -13.93 6.18 2.04
N ALA A 71 -12.80 5.63 2.51
CA ALA A 71 -12.78 4.64 3.57
C ALA A 71 -13.20 5.24 4.93
N THR A 72 -12.59 6.36 5.32
CA THR A 72 -12.97 7.04 6.57
C THR A 72 -14.37 7.63 6.49
N GLY A 73 -14.80 8.13 5.33
CA GLY A 73 -16.17 8.56 5.08
C GLY A 73 -17.18 7.42 5.24
N LEU A 74 -16.84 6.21 4.77
CA LEU A 74 -17.69 5.03 4.94
C LEU A 74 -17.82 4.62 6.41
N VAL A 75 -16.72 4.61 7.16
CA VAL A 75 -16.74 4.36 8.61
C VAL A 75 -17.56 5.42 9.35
N PHE A 76 -17.38 6.69 8.99
CA PHE A 76 -18.11 7.81 9.57
C PHE A 76 -19.62 7.70 9.30
N LEU A 77 -20.00 7.35 8.07
CA LEU A 77 -21.39 7.14 7.71
C LEU A 77 -21.99 5.95 8.48
N GLY A 78 -21.25 4.85 8.62
CA GLY A 78 -21.67 3.70 9.42
C GLY A 78 -21.94 4.08 10.87
N ALA A 79 -21.03 4.85 11.48
CA ALA A 79 -21.19 5.36 12.84
C ALA A 79 -22.44 6.23 13.00
N ARG A 80 -22.83 7.00 11.97
CA ARG A 80 -24.06 7.82 11.98
C ARG A 80 -25.33 7.04 11.74
N LEU A 81 -25.26 5.98 10.95
CA LEU A 81 -26.41 5.11 10.63
C LEU A 81 -26.64 4.01 11.66
N GLY A 82 -25.72 3.82 12.62
CA GLY A 82 -25.78 2.73 13.59
C GLY A 82 -25.44 1.37 12.98
N VAL A 83 -24.70 1.34 11.88
CA VAL A 83 -24.28 0.12 11.16
C VAL A 83 -22.76 0.00 11.21
N ASP A 84 -22.25 -1.21 11.44
CA ASP A 84 -20.81 -1.47 11.41
C ASP A 84 -20.27 -1.54 9.98
N LEU A 85 -20.05 -0.36 9.39
CA LEU A 85 -19.36 -0.23 8.10
C LEU A 85 -17.83 -0.25 8.24
N TYR A 86 -17.30 -0.27 9.46
CA TYR A 86 -15.87 -0.44 9.68
C TYR A 86 -15.40 -1.79 9.17
N LEU A 87 -16.10 -2.87 9.55
CA LEU A 87 -15.73 -4.20 9.09
C LEU A 87 -15.85 -4.34 7.56
N ALA A 88 -16.90 -3.76 6.97
CA ALA A 88 -17.09 -3.74 5.52
C ALA A 88 -15.93 -3.02 4.79
N ALA A 89 -15.53 -1.85 5.30
CA ALA A 89 -14.40 -1.11 4.77
C ALA A 89 -13.11 -1.95 4.87
N VAL A 90 -12.81 -2.50 6.05
CA VAL A 90 -11.58 -3.28 6.29
C VAL A 90 -11.53 -4.52 5.40
N ILE A 91 -12.63 -5.24 5.20
CA ILE A 91 -12.65 -6.42 4.33
C ILE A 91 -12.41 -6.02 2.87
N ALA A 92 -13.12 -5.01 2.36
CA ALA A 92 -12.98 -4.57 0.97
C ALA A 92 -11.58 -3.99 0.68
N LEU A 93 -11.07 -3.14 1.57
CA LEU A 93 -9.77 -2.49 1.45
C LEU A 93 -8.63 -3.47 1.73
N GLY A 94 -8.77 -4.31 2.75
CA GLY A 94 -7.82 -5.36 3.08
C GLY A 94 -7.69 -6.37 1.93
N GLY A 95 -8.80 -6.76 1.29
CA GLY A 95 -8.76 -7.60 0.10
C GLY A 95 -7.93 -7.00 -1.04
N ARG A 96 -8.10 -5.69 -1.30
CA ARG A 96 -7.27 -4.96 -2.28
C ARG A 96 -5.79 -4.93 -1.88
N MET A 97 -5.52 -4.68 -0.60
CA MET A 97 -4.17 -4.66 -0.04
C MET A 97 -3.45 -6.00 -0.26
N PHE A 98 -4.10 -7.12 0.10
CA PHE A 98 -3.54 -8.45 -0.08
C PHE A 98 -3.37 -8.83 -1.55
N LEU A 99 -4.28 -8.41 -2.43
CA LEU A 99 -4.15 -8.62 -3.86
C LEU A 99 -2.93 -7.88 -4.42
N ASN A 100 -2.75 -6.61 -4.05
CA ASN A 100 -1.60 -5.81 -4.46
C ASN A 100 -0.29 -6.42 -3.97
N ALA A 101 -0.24 -6.89 -2.71
CA ALA A 101 0.91 -7.61 -2.18
C ALA A 101 1.21 -8.91 -2.96
N SER A 102 0.18 -9.70 -3.26
CA SER A 102 0.31 -10.98 -3.96
C SER A 102 0.87 -10.80 -5.37
N VAL A 103 0.36 -9.82 -6.11
CA VAL A 103 0.84 -9.50 -7.46
C VAL A 103 2.27 -8.96 -7.41
N LEU A 104 2.57 -8.03 -6.49
CA LEU A 104 3.91 -7.50 -6.32
C LEU A 104 4.93 -8.61 -6.04
N ARG A 105 4.62 -9.51 -5.09
CA ARG A 105 5.46 -10.68 -4.77
C ARG A 105 5.73 -11.52 -6.01
N ARG A 106 4.70 -11.81 -6.81
CA ARG A 106 4.85 -12.60 -8.04
C ARG A 106 5.80 -11.94 -9.02
N ILE A 107 5.65 -10.64 -9.28
CA ILE A 107 6.50 -9.89 -10.21
C ILE A 107 7.96 -9.92 -9.75
N LEU A 108 8.21 -9.68 -8.47
CA LEU A 108 9.57 -9.67 -7.91
C LEU A 108 10.24 -11.04 -8.03
N LEU A 109 9.51 -12.12 -7.72
CA LEU A 109 10.03 -13.49 -7.82
C LEU A 109 10.33 -13.88 -9.27
N THR A 110 9.45 -13.55 -10.22
CA THR A 110 9.68 -13.83 -11.65
C THR A 110 10.91 -13.09 -12.16
N LYS A 111 11.02 -11.78 -11.92
CA LYS A 111 12.20 -11.01 -12.34
C LYS A 111 13.50 -11.54 -11.75
N TRP A 112 13.46 -12.03 -10.52
CA TRP A 112 14.63 -12.62 -9.87
C TRP A 112 15.02 -13.98 -10.45
N ALA A 113 14.04 -14.81 -10.80
CA ALA A 113 14.28 -16.08 -11.49
C ALA A 113 14.93 -15.84 -12.86
N ASP A 114 14.34 -14.96 -13.67
CA ASP A 114 14.84 -14.63 -15.02
C ASP A 114 16.29 -14.10 -14.96
N ALA A 115 16.59 -13.22 -14.00
CA ALA A 115 17.93 -12.66 -13.82
C ALA A 115 18.98 -13.72 -13.42
N ARG A 116 18.57 -14.79 -12.73
CA ARG A 116 19.46 -15.91 -12.37
C ARG A 116 19.77 -16.79 -13.57
N GLU A 117 18.79 -17.01 -14.44
CA GLU A 117 18.98 -17.80 -15.67
C GLU A 117 19.93 -17.09 -16.63
N GLN A 118 19.77 -15.77 -16.82
CA GLN A 118 20.68 -14.97 -17.66
C GLN A 118 22.13 -15.06 -17.19
N ARG A 119 22.39 -14.90 -15.88
CA ARG A 119 23.74 -15.01 -15.31
C ARG A 119 24.37 -16.39 -15.52
N ARG A 120 23.57 -17.47 -15.49
CA ARG A 120 24.05 -18.83 -15.74
C ARG A 120 24.41 -19.03 -17.22
N ALA A 121 23.62 -18.48 -18.14
CA ALA A 121 23.89 -18.54 -19.57
C ALA A 121 25.19 -17.78 -19.93
N GLU A 122 25.43 -16.61 -19.34
CA GLU A 122 26.67 -15.84 -19.52
C GLU A 122 27.90 -16.61 -19.02
N GLN A 123 27.82 -17.23 -17.83
CA GLN A 123 28.93 -18.01 -17.27
C GLN A 123 29.25 -19.29 -18.05
N GLY A 124 28.25 -19.93 -18.66
CA GLY A 124 28.45 -21.12 -19.49
C GLY A 124 29.01 -20.85 -20.89
N SER A 125 29.01 -19.61 -21.37
CA SER A 125 29.54 -19.21 -22.68
C SER A 125 30.98 -18.69 -22.65
N THR A 126 31.56 -18.55 -21.45
CA THR A 126 32.96 -18.13 -21.23
C THR A 126 33.90 -19.34 -21.04
N GLN A 127 33.38 -20.57 -21.18
CA GLN A 127 34.13 -21.83 -21.18
C GLN A 127 34.04 -22.46 -22.58
#